data_AF-A0A1X7NQ51-F1
#
_entry.id   AF-A0A1X7NQ51-F1
#
_cell.length_a   1.000
_cell.length_b   1.000
_cell.length_c   1.000
_cell.angle_alpha   90.00
_cell.angle_beta   90.00
_cell.angle_gamma   90.00
#
_symmetry.space_group_name_H-M   'P 1'
#
loop_
_entity.id
_entity.type
_entity.pdbx_description
1 polymer ?
#
loop_
_entity_poly.entity_id
_entity_poly.type
_entity_poly.pdbx_seq_one_letter_code
_entity_poly.pdbx_strand_id
1 'polypeptide(L)'
;MESLIEVLAASAPAQMMRTGRWIYAAVSGGHVLGIALLVGAIASLDLRLIGLWPTVPVPGLARVLVPVAAFGLTLAIMTGVLLFLAGPADYLQMRLFLLKLTLIAFGTVHALWFHSTNSFARPNIGLWRVGLLSLLIWLAVLVCGRMLAFVD
;
A
#
# COMPACT_ATOMS: atom_id res chain seq x y z
N MET A 1 -17.48 1.30 -20.98
CA MET A 1 -16.84 1.69 -19.71
C MET A 1 -17.85 2.33 -18.76
N GLU A 2 -18.76 3.18 -19.25
CA GLU A 2 -19.87 3.76 -18.47
C GLU A 2 -20.74 2.70 -17.78
N SER A 3 -21.09 1.61 -18.46
CA SER A 3 -21.91 0.54 -17.89
C SER A 3 -21.31 -0.17 -16.67
N LEU A 4 -19.99 -0.32 -16.58
CA LEU A 4 -19.34 -0.95 -15.43
C LEU A 4 -19.33 -0.01 -14.22
N ILE A 5 -19.10 1.27 -14.45
CA ILE A 5 -19.08 2.30 -13.41
C ILE A 5 -20.47 2.45 -12.79
N GLU A 6 -21.53 2.43 -13.61
CA GLU A 6 -22.91 2.45 -13.14
C GLU A 6 -23.27 1.23 -12.30
N VAL A 7 -22.87 0.03 -12.74
CA VAL A 7 -23.11 -1.21 -11.98
C VAL A 7 -22.39 -1.20 -10.64
N LEU A 8 -21.14 -0.74 -10.60
CA LEU A 8 -20.38 -0.61 -9.35
C LEU A 8 -20.99 0.46 -8.43
N ALA A 9 -21.43 1.59 -8.98
CA ALA A 9 -22.05 2.67 -8.24
C ALA A 9 -23.43 2.33 -7.68
N ALA A 10 -24.15 1.39 -8.30
CA ALA A 10 -25.44 0.89 -7.85
C ALA A 10 -25.34 -0.25 -6.80
N SER A 11 -24.13 -0.79 -6.59
CA SER A 11 -23.92 -1.94 -5.70
C SER A 11 -24.24 -1.63 -4.24
N ALA A 12 -24.71 -2.63 -3.48
CA ALA A 12 -25.02 -2.48 -2.05
C ALA A 12 -23.83 -1.96 -1.21
N PRO A 13 -22.57 -2.39 -1.45
CA PRO A 13 -21.41 -1.81 -0.77
C PRO A 13 -21.22 -0.31 -1.08
N ALA A 14 -21.44 0.12 -2.32
CA ALA A 14 -21.35 1.54 -2.69
C ALA A 14 -22.42 2.38 -1.97
N GLN A 15 -23.65 1.87 -1.88
CA GLN A 15 -24.74 2.55 -1.16
C GLN A 15 -24.47 2.64 0.35
N MET A 16 -23.95 1.56 0.96
CA MET A 16 -23.57 1.56 2.38
C MET A 16 -22.47 2.57 2.68
N MET A 17 -21.47 2.70 1.79
CA MET A 17 -20.39 3.66 1.93
C MET A 17 -20.87 5.12 1.79
N ARG A 18 -21.87 5.39 0.93
CA ARG A 18 -22.43 6.73 0.73
C ARG A 18 -23.36 7.18 1.87
N THR A 19 -24.14 6.26 2.42
CA THR A 19 -25.19 6.58 3.41
C THR A 19 -24.74 6.34 4.86
N GLY A 20 -23.85 5.38 5.10
CA GLY A 20 -23.41 4.96 6.42
C GLY A 20 -22.14 5.67 6.88
N ARG A 21 -22.25 6.84 7.52
CA ARG A 21 -21.09 7.62 8.00
C ARG A 21 -20.11 6.80 8.87
N TRP A 22 -20.62 5.92 9.72
CA TRP A 22 -19.80 5.11 10.63
C TRP A 22 -19.13 3.92 9.91
N ILE A 23 -19.78 3.38 8.89
CA ILE A 23 -19.19 2.37 8.01
C ILE A 23 -18.04 3.00 7.23
N TYR A 24 -18.28 4.17 6.63
CA TYR A 24 -17.23 4.92 5.93
C TYR A 24 -16.05 5.24 6.87
N ALA A 25 -16.33 5.72 8.09
CA ALA A 25 -15.30 6.00 9.09
C ALA A 25 -14.51 4.75 9.50
N ALA A 26 -15.18 3.62 9.72
CA ALA A 26 -14.52 2.35 10.07
C ALA A 26 -13.66 1.82 8.92
N VAL A 27 -14.16 1.86 7.68
CA VAL A 27 -13.41 1.45 6.49
C VAL A 27 -12.21 2.37 6.25
N SER A 28 -12.39 3.68 6.40
CA SER A 28 -11.31 4.66 6.31
C SER A 28 -10.25 4.45 7.39
N GLY A 29 -10.67 4.22 8.64
CA GLY A 29 -9.77 3.88 9.75
C GLY A 29 -9.01 2.58 9.50
N GLY A 30 -9.69 1.55 8.98
CA GLY A 30 -9.08 0.29 8.57
C GLY A 30 -8.06 0.47 7.44
N HIS A 31 -8.35 1.36 6.48
CA HIS A 31 -7.42 1.71 5.40
C HIS A 31 -6.14 2.36 5.93
N VAL A 32 -6.28 3.35 6.83
CA VAL A 32 -5.14 4.01 7.48
C VAL A 32 -4.33 3.02 8.31
N LEU A 33 -4.98 2.11 9.04
CA LEU A 33 -4.31 1.06 9.79
C LEU A 33 -3.53 0.12 8.87
N GLY A 34 -4.12 -0.31 7.75
CA GLY A 34 -3.45 -1.15 6.75
C GLY A 34 -2.20 -0.46 6.18
N ILE A 35 -2.31 0.82 5.84
CA ILE A 35 -1.17 1.64 5.39
C ILE A 35 -0.09 1.74 6.48
N ALA A 36 -0.47 2.00 7.73
CA ALA A 36 0.48 2.14 8.83
C ALA A 36 1.26 0.84 9.07
N LEU A 37 0.57 -0.32 9.05
CA LEU A 37 1.20 -1.64 9.17
C LEU A 37 2.15 -1.91 8.01
N LEU A 38 1.71 -1.61 6.79
CA LEU A 38 2.49 -1.81 5.57
C LEU A 38 3.76 -0.95 5.54
N VAL A 39 3.59 0.37 5.63
CA VAL A 39 4.68 1.34 5.54
C VAL A 39 5.60 1.21 6.74
N GLY A 40 5.08 0.99 7.95
CA GLY A 40 5.90 0.80 9.15
C GLY A 40 6.79 -0.44 9.08
N ALA A 41 6.24 -1.56 8.59
CA ALA A 41 7.00 -2.80 8.40
C ALA A 41 8.06 -2.64 7.30
N ILE A 42 7.69 -2.08 6.15
CA ILE A 42 8.61 -1.89 5.04
C ILE A 42 9.71 -0.90 5.40
N ALA A 43 9.37 0.25 5.98
CA ALA A 43 10.36 1.26 6.36
C ALA A 43 11.40 0.70 7.34
N SER A 44 10.96 -0.06 8.34
CA SER A 44 11.87 -0.68 9.31
C SER A 44 12.81 -1.69 8.65
N LEU A 45 12.29 -2.52 7.74
CA LEU A 45 13.09 -3.51 7.02
C LEU A 45 14.06 -2.84 6.04
N ASP A 46 13.60 -1.86 5.27
CA ASP A 46 14.37 -1.19 4.24
C ASP A 46 15.46 -0.29 4.82
N LEU A 47 15.19 0.46 5.89
CA LEU A 47 16.22 1.21 6.62
C LEU A 47 17.32 0.28 7.12
N ARG A 48 16.93 -0.91 7.59
CA ARG A 48 17.89 -1.93 8.00
C ARG A 48 18.72 -2.43 6.80
N LEU A 49 18.12 -2.63 5.62
CA LEU A 49 18.84 -3.01 4.40
C LEU A 49 19.78 -1.90 3.90
N ILE A 50 19.44 -0.63 4.12
CA ILE A 50 20.26 0.54 3.76
C ILE A 50 21.48 0.68 4.67
N GLY A 51 21.50 0.02 5.83
CA GLY A 51 22.65 -0.06 6.72
C GLY A 51 22.44 0.52 8.11
N LEU A 52 21.23 1.01 8.42
CA LEU A 52 20.89 1.40 9.80
C LEU A 52 20.78 0.15 10.68
N TRP A 53 21.17 0.27 11.95
CA TRP A 53 21.15 -0.83 12.92
C TRP A 53 21.83 -2.12 12.42
N PRO A 54 23.11 -2.08 12.00
CA PRO A 54 23.81 -3.22 11.40
C PRO A 54 23.90 -4.45 12.30
N THR A 55 23.72 -4.28 13.61
CA THR A 55 23.68 -5.36 14.61
C THR A 55 22.39 -6.18 14.60
N VAL A 56 21.29 -5.66 14.04
CA VAL A 56 20.01 -6.36 13.97
C VAL A 56 20.05 -7.39 12.83
N PRO A 57 19.72 -8.68 13.05
CA PRO A 57 19.76 -9.67 11.97
C PRO A 57 18.57 -9.50 11.01
N VAL A 58 18.87 -9.27 9.73
CA VAL A 58 17.87 -9.11 8.65
C VAL A 58 16.87 -10.28 8.57
N PRO A 59 17.28 -11.57 8.61
CA PRO A 59 16.32 -12.68 8.54
C PRO A 59 15.28 -12.67 9.65
N GLY A 60 15.71 -12.34 10.89
CA GLY A 60 14.81 -12.26 12.04
C GLY A 60 13.78 -11.14 11.89
N LEU A 61 14.22 -9.99 11.40
CA LEU A 61 13.35 -8.86 11.14
C LEU A 61 12.35 -9.16 10.01
N ALA A 62 12.81 -9.73 8.90
CA ALA A 62 11.98 -10.10 7.77
C ALA A 62 10.89 -11.12 8.16
N ARG A 63 11.22 -12.10 9.03
CA ARG A 63 10.25 -13.11 9.50
C ARG A 63 9.03 -12.50 10.18
N VAL A 64 9.19 -11.37 10.85
CA VAL A 64 8.09 -10.68 11.56
C VAL A 64 7.46 -9.61 10.67
N LEU A 65 8.27 -8.79 9.99
CA LEU A 65 7.79 -7.62 9.27
C LEU A 65 7.16 -7.97 7.92
N VAL A 66 7.61 -9.01 7.22
CA VAL A 66 7.03 -9.38 5.92
C VAL A 66 5.57 -9.82 6.05
N PRO A 67 5.18 -10.70 7.00
CA PRO A 67 3.77 -11.02 7.23
C PRO A 67 2.93 -9.81 7.62
N VAL A 68 3.47 -8.92 8.46
CA VAL A 68 2.79 -7.67 8.87
C VAL A 68 2.56 -6.77 7.67
N ALA A 69 3.55 -6.60 6.80
CA ALA A 69 3.43 -5.86 5.56
C ALA A 69 2.36 -6.48 4.63
N ALA A 70 2.39 -7.80 4.44
CA ALA A 70 1.42 -8.51 3.60
C ALA A 70 -0.03 -8.36 4.12
N PHE A 71 -0.21 -8.45 5.44
CA PHE A 71 -1.51 -8.22 6.07
C PHE A 71 -1.95 -6.76 5.91
N GLY A 72 -1.06 -5.79 6.16
CA GLY A 72 -1.32 -4.37 5.98
C GLY A 72 -1.71 -4.02 4.54
N LEU A 73 -1.00 -4.58 3.55
CA LEU A 73 -1.32 -4.41 2.12
C LEU A 73 -2.70 -4.99 1.79
N THR A 74 -2.98 -6.21 2.23
CA THR A 74 -4.29 -6.85 2.00
C THR A 74 -5.42 -6.02 2.59
N LEU A 75 -5.27 -5.58 3.84
CA LEU A 75 -6.24 -4.73 4.52
C LEU A 75 -6.44 -3.40 3.79
N ALA A 76 -5.34 -2.74 3.38
CA ALA A 76 -5.38 -1.48 2.65
C ALA A 76 -6.04 -1.64 1.26
N ILE A 77 -5.81 -2.74 0.54
CA ILE A 77 -6.46 -3.02 -0.74
C ILE A 77 -7.95 -3.22 -0.54
N MET A 78 -8.37 -4.09 0.38
CA MET A 78 -9.79 -4.38 0.60
C MET A 78 -10.57 -3.12 1.00
N THR A 79 -10.06 -2.36 1.95
CA THR A 79 -10.68 -1.10 2.39
C THR A 79 -10.58 -0.01 1.32
N GLY A 80 -9.49 0.04 0.56
CA GLY A 80 -9.30 1.00 -0.53
C GLY A 80 -10.29 0.79 -1.68
N VAL A 81 -10.58 -0.47 -2.01
CA VAL A 81 -11.63 -0.82 -2.98
C VAL A 81 -13.00 -0.34 -2.48
N LEU A 82 -13.33 -0.54 -1.20
CA LEU A 82 -14.58 -0.05 -0.63
C LEU A 82 -14.67 1.49 -0.66
N LEU A 83 -13.59 2.20 -0.35
CA LEU A 83 -13.53 3.66 -0.44
C LEU A 83 -13.67 4.15 -1.88
N PHE A 84 -13.05 3.46 -2.84
CA PHE A 84 -13.18 3.76 -4.27
C PHE A 84 -14.63 3.63 -4.75
N LEU A 85 -15.36 2.61 -4.29
CA LEU A 85 -16.77 2.41 -4.65
C LEU A 85 -17.70 3.55 -4.22
N ALA A 86 -17.30 4.40 -3.28
CA ALA A 86 -18.09 5.57 -2.91
C ALA A 86 -18.22 6.58 -4.07
N GLY A 87 -17.17 6.72 -4.90
CA GLY A 87 -17.10 7.67 -6.01
C GLY A 87 -16.16 7.23 -7.13
N PRO A 88 -16.44 6.09 -7.81
CA PRO A 88 -15.49 5.48 -8.73
C PRO A 88 -15.18 6.33 -9.97
N ALA A 89 -16.15 7.12 -10.46
CA ALA A 89 -15.96 8.01 -11.60
C ALA A 89 -14.93 9.11 -11.29
N ASP A 90 -15.07 9.75 -10.13
CA ASP A 90 -14.21 10.84 -9.68
C ASP A 90 -12.76 10.35 -9.55
N TYR A 91 -12.55 9.22 -8.87
CA TYR A 91 -11.21 8.66 -8.70
C TYR A 91 -10.55 8.24 -10.02
N LEU A 92 -11.30 7.69 -10.99
CA LEU A 92 -10.73 7.26 -12.27
C LEU A 92 -10.29 8.43 -13.16
N GLN A 93 -10.85 9.62 -12.97
CA GLN A 93 -10.43 10.82 -13.68
C GLN A 93 -9.16 11.46 -13.07
N MET A 94 -8.88 11.17 -11.80
CA MET A 94 -7.71 11.69 -11.09
C MET A 94 -6.41 10.98 -11.50
N ARG A 95 -5.52 11.70 -12.20
CA ARG A 95 -4.20 11.19 -12.60
C ARG A 95 -3.36 10.70 -11.42
N LEU A 96 -3.46 11.37 -10.27
CA LEU A 96 -2.75 10.99 -9.04
C LEU A 96 -3.25 9.66 -8.47
N PHE A 97 -4.53 9.33 -8.64
CA PHE A 97 -5.07 8.05 -8.23
C PHE A 97 -4.50 6.92 -9.09
N LEU A 98 -4.46 7.11 -10.41
CA LEU A 98 -3.85 6.15 -11.32
C LEU A 98 -2.35 5.97 -11.03
N LEU A 99 -1.61 7.06 -10.80
CA LEU A 99 -0.20 7.01 -10.40
C LEU A 99 -0.01 6.21 -9.10
N LYS A 100 -0.86 6.45 -8.08
CA LYS A 100 -0.84 5.70 -6.82
C LYS A 100 -1.01 4.19 -7.09
N LEU A 101 -1.97 3.80 -7.93
CA LEU A 101 -2.19 2.39 -8.28
C LEU A 101 -0.99 1.77 -9.02
N THR A 102 -0.39 2.50 -9.97
CA THR A 102 0.81 2.04 -10.66
C THR A 102 1.99 1.86 -9.70
N LEU A 103 2.20 2.80 -8.77
CA LEU A 103 3.25 2.69 -7.75
C LEU A 103 3.02 1.52 -6.80
N ILE A 104 1.77 1.28 -6.36
CA ILE A 104 1.42 0.10 -5.54
C ILE A 104 1.75 -1.19 -6.29
N ALA A 105 1.35 -1.30 -7.56
CA ALA A 105 1.65 -2.47 -8.38
C ALA A 105 3.16 -2.68 -8.52
N PHE A 106 3.90 -1.62 -8.84
CA PHE A 106 5.36 -1.68 -8.98
C PHE A 106 6.06 -2.06 -7.67
N GLY A 107 5.69 -1.44 -6.55
CA GLY A 107 6.24 -1.75 -5.23
C GLY A 107 5.94 -3.18 -4.79
N THR A 108 4.74 -3.68 -5.08
CA THR A 108 4.34 -5.07 -4.77
C THR A 108 5.14 -6.07 -5.61
N VAL A 109 5.26 -5.84 -6.91
CA VAL A 109 6.07 -6.68 -7.81
C VAL A 109 7.54 -6.67 -7.38
N HIS A 110 8.09 -5.51 -7.06
CA HIS A 110 9.46 -5.37 -6.56
C HIS A 110 9.68 -6.17 -5.27
N ALA A 111 8.74 -6.11 -4.31
CA ALA A 111 8.81 -6.87 -3.07
C ALA A 111 8.71 -8.39 -3.30
N LEU A 112 7.80 -8.85 -4.16
CA LEU A 112 7.64 -10.27 -4.50
C LEU A 112 8.87 -10.83 -5.20
N TRP A 113 9.43 -10.07 -6.16
CA TRP A 113 10.67 -10.42 -6.83
C TRP A 113 11.83 -10.51 -5.83
N PHE A 114 11.95 -9.53 -4.92
CA PHE A 114 13.00 -9.56 -3.92
C PHE A 114 12.88 -10.75 -2.97
N HIS A 115 11.66 -11.07 -2.52
CA HIS A 115 11.41 -12.21 -1.63
C HIS A 115 11.74 -13.55 -2.30
N SER A 116 11.45 -13.71 -3.59
CA SER A 116 11.72 -14.97 -4.32
C SER A 116 13.21 -15.27 -4.50
N THR A 117 14.08 -14.25 -4.47
CA THR A 117 15.53 -14.44 -4.58
C THR A 117 16.19 -14.98 -3.30
N ASN A 118 15.44 -15.14 -2.20
CA ASN A 118 15.97 -15.50 -0.87
C ASN A 118 17.12 -14.58 -0.40
N SER A 119 17.16 -13.34 -0.89
CA SER A 119 18.23 -12.36 -0.63
C SER A 119 18.34 -11.98 0.85
N PHE A 120 17.28 -12.16 1.64
CA PHE A 120 17.31 -11.96 3.09
C PHE A 120 18.27 -12.94 3.80
N ALA A 121 18.44 -14.16 3.27
CA ALA A 121 19.31 -15.18 3.88
C ALA A 121 20.80 -14.97 3.59
N ARG A 122 21.15 -14.23 2.53
CA ARG A 122 22.53 -13.94 2.12
C ARG A 122 22.68 -12.47 1.72
N PRO A 123 22.65 -11.53 2.67
CA PRO A 123 22.70 -10.12 2.36
C PRO A 123 24.04 -9.73 1.70
N ASN A 124 23.96 -9.11 0.52
CA ASN A 124 25.12 -8.61 -0.23
C ASN A 124 25.21 -7.07 -0.16
N ILE A 125 26.36 -6.52 -0.59
CA ILE A 125 26.61 -5.07 -0.64
C ILE A 125 25.63 -4.29 -1.53
N GLY A 126 24.88 -4.95 -2.43
CA GLY A 126 23.90 -4.30 -3.30
C GLY A 126 22.52 -4.08 -2.67
N LEU A 127 22.23 -4.67 -1.51
CA LEU A 127 20.89 -4.66 -0.92
C LEU A 127 20.40 -3.28 -0.48
N TRP A 128 21.29 -2.33 -0.20
CA TRP A 128 20.88 -0.97 0.16
C TRP A 128 20.10 -0.30 -0.97
N ARG A 129 20.42 -0.60 -2.24
CA ARG A 129 19.70 -0.02 -3.40
C ARG A 129 18.28 -0.53 -3.47
N VAL A 130 18.08 -1.82 -3.17
CA VAL A 130 16.77 -2.46 -3.13
C VAL A 130 15.92 -1.86 -2.01
N GLY A 131 16.49 -1.76 -0.80
CA GLY A 131 15.82 -1.13 0.34
C GLY A 131 15.47 0.33 0.06
N LEU A 132 16.40 1.11 -0.50
CA LEU A 132 16.17 2.52 -0.82
C LEU A 132 15.07 2.69 -1.89
N LEU A 133 15.11 1.90 -2.96
CA LEU A 133 14.09 1.96 -4.01
C LEU A 133 12.71 1.60 -3.46
N SER A 134 12.61 0.52 -2.70
CA SER A 134 11.37 0.09 -2.03
C SER A 134 10.84 1.21 -1.13
N LEU A 135 11.68 1.77 -0.26
CA LEU A 135 11.30 2.85 0.65
C LEU A 135 10.75 4.06 -0.10
N LEU A 136 11.42 4.48 -1.17
CA LEU A 136 10.98 5.63 -1.98
C LEU A 136 9.63 5.36 -2.67
N ILE A 137 9.41 4.15 -3.19
CA ILE A 137 8.13 3.78 -3.81
C ILE A 137 7.00 3.88 -2.78
N TRP A 138 7.16 3.29 -1.60
CA TRP A 138 6.10 3.26 -0.59
C TRP A 138 5.83 4.63 0.04
N LEU A 139 6.86 5.45 0.21
CA LEU A 139 6.69 6.86 0.59
C LEU A 139 5.96 7.65 -0.50
N ALA A 140 6.29 7.43 -1.78
CA ALA A 140 5.58 8.06 -2.89
C ALA A 140 4.10 7.64 -2.94
N VAL A 141 3.78 6.36 -2.70
CA VAL A 141 2.40 5.86 -2.57
C VAL A 141 1.65 6.59 -1.44
N LEU A 142 2.28 6.72 -0.27
CA LEU A 142 1.70 7.42 0.89
C LEU A 142 1.42 8.89 0.57
N VAL A 143 2.39 9.59 -0.03
CA VAL A 143 2.26 10.98 -0.45
C VAL A 143 1.15 11.14 -1.46
N CYS A 144 1.13 10.33 -2.53
CA CYS A 144 0.06 10.35 -3.54
C CYS A 144 -1.30 10.17 -2.87
N GLY A 145 -1.43 9.20 -1.98
CA GLY A 145 -2.67 8.94 -1.23
C GLY A 145 -3.14 10.14 -0.40
N ARG A 146 -2.23 10.83 0.30
CA ARG A 146 -2.59 12.01 1.08
C ARG A 146 -2.94 13.21 0.20
N MET A 147 -2.27 13.36 -0.94
CA MET A 147 -2.50 14.45 -1.89
C MET A 147 -3.86 14.36 -2.59
N LEU A 148 -4.45 13.17 -2.71
CA LEU A 148 -5.79 12.98 -3.29
C LEU A 148 -6.88 13.84 -2.61
N ALA A 149 -6.70 14.21 -1.34
CA ALA A 149 -7.66 15.06 -0.64
C ALA A 149 -7.49 16.57 -0.92
N PHE A 150 -6.52 16.97 -1.74
CA PHE A 150 -6.21 18.36 -2.06
C PHE A 150 -6.20 18.68 -3.55
N VAL A 151 -6.47 17.68 -4.38
CA VAL A 151 -6.45 17.79 -5.84
C VAL A 151 -7.86 17.53 -6.34
N ASP A 152 -8.35 18.46 -7.14
CA ASP A 152 -9.69 18.43 -7.74
C ASP A 152 -9.76 17.45 -8.92
#